data_AF-A0A5N4AFA6-F1
#
_entry.id   AF-A0A5N4AFA6-F1
#
_cell.length_a   1.000
_cell.length_b   1.000
_cell.length_c   1.000
_cell.angle_alpha   90.00
_cell.angle_beta   90.00
_cell.angle_gamma   90.00
#
_symmetry.space_group_name_H-M   'P 1'
#
loop_
_entity.id
_entity.type
_entity.pdbx_description
1 polymer ?
#
loop_
_entity_poly.entity_id
_entity_poly.type
_entity_poly.pdbx_seq_one_letter_code
_entity_poly.pdbx_strand_id
1 'polypeptide(L)'
;MAQGGISLEEIFSLFAKFGDTKSDGKVITLTNADKWLKQAQVVDGKKMTTTDTGIAFNKLKSKTITFKQFMEFIEDLAKSKNMNVEEIKTKLLACSIPGGHGVTVR
;
A
#
# COMPACT_ATOMS: atom_id res chain seq x y z
N MET A 1 12.25 -11.54 23.38
CA MET A 1 12.38 -12.21 22.07
C MET A 1 12.07 -11.16 21.01
N ALA A 2 12.99 -10.98 20.05
CA ALA A 2 13.04 -10.07 18.91
C ALA A 2 12.04 -8.89 18.86
N GLN A 3 12.56 -7.66 18.76
CA GLN A 3 11.79 -6.50 18.30
C GLN A 3 11.18 -6.82 16.92
N GLY A 4 9.94 -7.32 16.91
CA GLY A 4 9.19 -7.75 15.74
C GLY A 4 8.59 -6.56 15.01
N GLY A 5 9.44 -5.74 14.40
CA GLY A 5 9.00 -4.74 13.43
C GLY A 5 8.57 -5.44 12.15
N ILE A 6 7.29 -5.31 11.79
CA ILE A 6 6.77 -5.84 10.52
C ILE A 6 7.32 -4.97 9.38
N SER A 7 8.02 -5.58 8.43
CA SER A 7 8.57 -4.88 7.26
C SER A 7 7.50 -4.58 6.21
N LEU A 8 7.74 -3.60 5.34
CA LEU A 8 6.83 -3.28 4.23
C LEU A 8 6.55 -4.50 3.34
N GLU A 9 7.53 -5.38 3.16
CA GLU A 9 7.38 -6.63 2.38
C GLU A 9 6.40 -7.59 3.04
N GLU A 10 6.45 -7.71 4.37
CA GLU A 10 5.51 -8.55 5.13
C GLU A 10 4.10 -7.97 5.07
N ILE A 11 3.94 -6.67 5.28
CA ILE A 11 2.65 -6.00 5.16
C ILE A 11 2.12 -6.12 3.73
N PHE A 12 2.99 -5.92 2.74
CA PHE A 12 2.66 -6.10 1.33
C PHE A 12 2.14 -7.52 1.08
N SER A 13 2.79 -8.55 1.62
CA SER A 13 2.33 -9.94 1.52
C SER A 13 0.97 -10.14 2.18
N LEU A 14 0.73 -9.54 3.35
CA LEU A 14 -0.56 -9.57 4.03
C LEU A 14 -1.67 -8.95 3.16
N PHE A 15 -1.47 -7.75 2.62
CA PHE A 15 -2.43 -7.09 1.75
C PHE A 15 -2.57 -7.76 0.38
N ALA A 16 -1.51 -8.37 -0.15
CA ALA A 16 -1.51 -9.13 -1.38
C ALA A 16 -2.36 -10.41 -1.28
N LYS A 17 -2.37 -11.05 -0.11
CA LYS A 17 -3.21 -12.22 0.20
C LYS A 17 -4.60 -11.84 0.69
N PHE A 18 -4.78 -10.61 1.13
CA PHE A 18 -6.03 -10.16 1.71
C PHE A 18 -7.16 -10.17 0.67
N GLY A 19 -8.18 -11.00 0.93
CA GLY A 19 -9.33 -11.15 0.05
C GLY A 19 -9.06 -11.94 -1.25
N ASP A 20 -7.80 -12.33 -1.51
CA ASP A 20 -7.43 -13.15 -2.67
C ASP A 20 -6.80 -14.45 -2.19
N THR A 21 -7.63 -15.48 -2.00
CA THR A 21 -7.24 -16.82 -1.55
C THR A 21 -6.38 -17.58 -2.55
N LYS A 22 -6.20 -17.07 -3.77
CA LYS A 22 -5.33 -17.63 -4.80
C LYS A 22 -3.98 -16.93 -4.90
N SER A 23 -3.81 -15.80 -4.21
CA SER A 23 -2.59 -15.01 -4.26
C SER A 23 -1.54 -15.59 -3.30
N ASP A 24 -0.32 -15.76 -3.81
CA ASP A 24 0.83 -16.23 -3.03
C ASP A 24 1.40 -15.15 -2.08
N GLY A 25 0.87 -13.93 -2.12
CA GLY A 25 1.42 -12.78 -1.37
C GLY A 25 2.64 -12.12 -2.01
N LYS A 26 3.02 -12.57 -3.22
CA LYS A 26 4.16 -12.00 -3.98
C LYS A 26 3.77 -10.80 -4.83
N VAL A 27 2.48 -10.64 -5.11
CA VAL A 27 1.94 -9.58 -5.98
C VAL A 27 0.65 -9.01 -5.39
N ILE A 28 0.45 -7.71 -5.52
CA ILE A 28 -0.75 -7.00 -5.06
C ILE A 28 -1.54 -6.47 -6.25
N THR A 29 -2.86 -6.45 -6.14
CA THR A 29 -3.77 -5.83 -7.12
C THR A 29 -3.97 -4.35 -6.81
N LEU A 30 -4.42 -3.56 -7.81
CA LEU A 30 -4.79 -2.16 -7.60
C LEU A 30 -5.79 -2.01 -6.46
N THR A 31 -6.81 -2.86 -6.43
CA THR A 31 -7.83 -2.85 -5.38
C THR A 31 -7.25 -2.99 -3.98
N ASN A 32 -6.29 -3.89 -3.78
CA ASN A 32 -5.65 -4.11 -2.48
C ASN A 32 -4.65 -2.99 -2.14
N ALA A 33 -3.90 -2.50 -3.14
CA ALA A 33 -3.02 -1.35 -2.98
C ALA A 33 -3.79 -0.08 -2.60
N ASP A 34 -4.92 0.22 -3.27
CA ASP A 34 -5.80 1.34 -2.92
C ASP A 34 -6.38 1.20 -1.52
N LYS A 35 -6.81 -0.01 -1.12
CA LYS A 35 -7.26 -0.26 0.26
C LYS A 35 -6.17 0.05 1.27
N TRP A 36 -4.94 -0.41 1.02
CA TRP A 36 -3.80 -0.15 1.90
C TRP A 36 -3.47 1.35 1.98
N LEU A 37 -3.36 2.02 0.84
CA LEU A 37 -3.08 3.46 0.78
C LEU A 37 -4.18 4.32 1.44
N LYS A 38 -5.45 3.91 1.30
CA LYS A 38 -6.57 4.56 2.01
C LYS A 38 -6.51 4.29 3.51
N GLN A 39 -6.24 3.05 3.95
CA GLN A 39 -6.10 2.73 5.37
C GLN A 39 -4.90 3.43 6.01
N ALA A 40 -3.78 3.57 5.29
CA ALA A 40 -2.60 4.31 5.72
C ALA A 40 -2.80 5.84 5.72
N GLN A 41 -3.99 6.32 5.33
CA GLN A 41 -4.29 7.73 5.14
C GLN A 41 -3.25 8.43 4.24
N VAL A 42 -2.77 7.71 3.22
CA VAL A 42 -1.97 8.25 2.13
C VAL A 42 -2.93 8.80 1.07
N VAL A 43 -3.97 8.05 0.73
CA VAL A 43 -5.07 8.47 -0.15
C VAL A 43 -6.22 8.99 0.70
N ASP A 44 -6.30 10.32 0.81
CA ASP A 44 -7.34 11.04 1.56
C ASP A 44 -8.48 11.57 0.66
N GLY A 45 -8.33 11.49 -0.66
CA GLY A 45 -9.29 12.05 -1.62
C GLY A 45 -9.19 13.57 -1.81
N LYS A 46 -8.39 14.27 -0.99
CA LYS A 46 -8.05 15.70 -1.17
C LYS A 46 -6.69 15.89 -1.83
N LYS A 47 -5.62 15.52 -1.12
CA LYS A 47 -4.24 15.65 -1.63
C LYS A 47 -3.90 14.54 -2.61
N MET A 48 -4.19 13.30 -2.25
CA MET A 48 -3.95 12.09 -3.05
C MET A 48 -5.29 11.40 -3.29
N THR A 49 -5.61 11.11 -4.55
CA THR A 49 -6.88 10.49 -4.94
C THR A 49 -6.67 9.11 -5.54
N THR A 50 -7.75 8.32 -5.60
CA THR A 50 -7.75 7.03 -6.30
C THR A 50 -7.49 7.17 -7.81
N THR A 51 -7.69 8.36 -8.37
CA THR A 51 -7.33 8.66 -9.76
C THR A 51 -5.81 8.68 -9.92
N ASP A 52 -5.08 9.28 -8.98
CA ASP A 52 -3.62 9.35 -9.02
C ASP A 52 -3.00 7.94 -8.89
N THR A 53 -3.51 7.12 -7.96
CA THR A 53 -3.11 5.72 -7.81
C THR A 53 -3.50 4.90 -9.04
N GLY A 54 -4.70 5.09 -9.58
CA GLY A 54 -5.12 4.45 -10.82
C GLY A 54 -4.17 4.76 -11.98
N ILE A 55 -3.75 6.02 -12.16
CA ILE A 55 -2.82 6.44 -13.22
C ILE A 55 -1.45 5.79 -13.03
N ALA A 56 -0.87 5.90 -11.82
CA ALA A 56 0.45 5.34 -11.52
C ALA A 56 0.45 3.81 -11.66
N PHE A 57 -0.64 3.13 -11.30
CA PHE A 57 -0.78 1.69 -11.48
C PHE A 57 -0.96 1.30 -12.96
N ASN A 58 -1.74 2.07 -13.72
CA ASN A 58 -1.94 1.82 -15.15
C ASN A 58 -0.63 1.97 -15.96
N LYS A 59 0.29 2.83 -15.50
CA LYS A 59 1.64 2.97 -16.05
C LYS A 59 2.45 1.67 -15.99
N LEU A 60 2.19 0.82 -14.98
CA LEU A 60 2.83 -0.49 -14.82
C LEU A 60 2.28 -1.52 -15.82
N LYS A 61 1.17 -1.22 -16.51
CA LYS A 61 0.50 -2.08 -17.51
C LYS A 61 0.19 -3.50 -17.02
N SER A 62 0.05 -3.66 -15.71
CA SER A 62 -0.15 -4.94 -15.04
C SER A 62 -1.41 -4.90 -14.18
N LYS A 63 -2.11 -6.02 -14.07
CA LYS A 63 -3.27 -6.18 -13.16
C LYS A 63 -2.83 -6.42 -11.71
N THR A 64 -1.66 -7.03 -11.56
CA THR A 64 -0.99 -7.37 -10.30
C THR A 64 0.46 -6.94 -10.39
N ILE A 65 0.98 -6.30 -9.36
CA ILE A 65 2.34 -5.77 -9.35
C ILE A 65 3.13 -6.40 -8.21
N THR A 66 4.42 -6.64 -8.43
CA THR A 66 5.33 -7.17 -7.40
C THR A 66 5.71 -6.09 -6.38
N PHE A 67 6.29 -6.48 -5.24
CA PHE A 67 6.78 -5.53 -4.24
C PHE A 67 7.72 -4.47 -4.85
N LYS A 68 8.61 -4.88 -5.77
CA LYS A 68 9.52 -3.96 -6.46
C LYS A 68 8.77 -2.88 -7.24
N GLN A 69 7.78 -3.29 -8.05
CA GLN A 69 6.94 -2.36 -8.79
C GLN A 69 6.06 -1.51 -7.88
N PHE A 70 5.63 -2.06 -6.75
CA PHE A 70 4.90 -1.32 -5.73
C PHE A 70 5.78 -0.21 -5.11
N MET A 71 7.07 -0.46 -4.87
CA MET A 71 7.99 0.60 -4.44
C MET A 71 8.09 1.72 -5.48
N GLU A 72 8.27 1.37 -6.76
CA GLU A 72 8.29 2.35 -7.86
C GLU A 72 6.98 3.15 -7.93
N PHE A 73 5.85 2.47 -7.71
CA PHE A 73 4.54 3.09 -7.64
C PHE A 73 4.42 4.10 -6.49
N ILE A 74 4.89 3.74 -5.29
CA ILE A 74 4.93 4.66 -4.14
C ILE A 74 5.84 5.87 -4.43
N GLU A 75 6.97 5.66 -5.09
CA GLU A 75 7.86 6.75 -5.50
C GLU A 75 7.24 7.68 -6.55
N ASP A 76 6.53 7.12 -7.54
CA ASP A 76 5.83 7.90 -8.57
C ASP A 76 4.69 8.73 -7.94
N LEU A 77 3.94 8.14 -7.00
CA LEU A 77 2.92 8.86 -6.22
C LEU A 77 3.52 9.97 -5.36
N ALA A 78 4.63 9.69 -4.66
CA ALA A 78 5.36 10.66 -3.86
C ALA A 78 5.77 11.87 -4.72
N LYS A 79 6.36 11.61 -5.89
CA LYS A 79 6.75 12.65 -6.86
C LYS A 79 5.56 13.43 -7.39
N SER A 80 4.49 12.72 -7.75
CA SER A 80 3.25 13.32 -8.31
C SER A 80 2.58 14.29 -7.33
N LYS A 81 2.61 13.99 -6.03
CA LYS A 81 2.02 14.84 -4.98
C LYS A 81 3.01 15.69 -4.20
N ASN A 82 4.28 15.71 -4.61
CA ASN A 82 5.35 16.38 -3.88
C ASN A 82 5.40 15.98 -2.39
N MET A 83 5.13 14.69 -2.11
CA MET A 83 5.20 14.11 -0.77
C MET A 83 6.50 13.35 -0.60
N ASN A 84 6.95 13.17 0.65
CA ASN A 84 8.16 12.40 0.89
C ASN A 84 7.86 10.89 0.81
N VAL A 85 8.63 10.17 0.00
CA VAL A 85 8.46 8.71 -0.16
C VAL A 85 8.58 7.99 1.19
N GLU A 86 9.45 8.47 2.08
CA GLU A 86 9.65 7.88 3.40
C GLU A 86 8.45 8.11 4.32
N GLU A 87 7.74 9.23 4.18
CA GLU A 87 6.53 9.50 4.95
C GLU A 87 5.41 8.55 4.52
N ILE A 88 5.25 8.35 3.21
CA ILE A 88 4.30 7.37 2.66
C ILE A 88 4.64 5.95 3.13
N LYS A 89 5.92 5.55 3.04
CA LYS A 89 6.40 4.26 3.54
C LYS A 89 6.14 4.08 5.02
N THR A 90 6.35 5.13 5.83
CA THR A 90 6.09 5.12 7.28
C THR A 90 4.61 4.94 7.57
N LYS A 91 3.73 5.64 6.85
CA LYS A 91 2.27 5.49 6.95
C LYS A 91 1.81 4.08 6.58
N LEU A 92 2.39 3.53 5.52
CA LEU A 92 2.12 2.16 5.08
C LEU A 92 2.60 1.13 6.11
N LEU A 93 3.78 1.33 6.70
CA LEU A 93 4.33 0.50 7.79
C LEU A 93 3.45 0.53 9.04
N ALA A 94 2.92 1.70 9.40
CA ALA A 94 1.97 1.85 10.49
C ALA A 94 0.66 1.10 10.22
N CYS A 95 0.36 0.82 8.95
CA CYS A 95 -0.84 0.12 8.52
C CYS A 95 -0.53 -1.36 8.21
N SER A 96 -0.34 -2.17 9.24
CA SER A 96 0.00 -3.60 9.10
C SER A 96 -1.21 -4.55 9.01
N ILE A 97 -2.43 -4.07 9.29
CA ILE A 97 -3.63 -4.92 9.39
C ILE A 97 -4.61 -4.62 8.25
N PRO A 98 -4.68 -5.49 7.22
CA PRO A 98 -5.70 -5.36 6.19
C PRO A 98 -7.07 -5.72 6.79
N GLY A 99 -8.03 -4.80 6.69
CA GLY A 99 -9.38 -4.98 7.27
C GLY A 99 -9.56 -4.52 8.72
N GLY A 100 -8.47 -4.14 9.41
CA GLY A 100 -8.55 -3.44 10.68
C GLY A 100 -8.86 -1.97 10.44
N HIS A 101 -10.16 -1.61 10.38
CA HIS A 101 -10.51 -0.25 10.76
C HIS A 101 -10.12 -0.09 12.22
N GLY A 102 -9.29 0.90 12.53
CA GLY A 102 -8.86 1.17 13.88
C GLY A 102 -10.07 1.23 14.81
N VAL A 103 -10.20 0.22 15.66
CA VAL A 103 -10.97 0.33 16.88
C VAL A 103 -9.96 0.37 18.00
N THR A 104 -9.78 1.61 18.45
CA THR A 104 -9.69 2.03 19.85
C THR A 104 -8.66 1.32 20.73
N VAL A 105 -7.74 2.15 21.22
CA VAL A 105 -7.19 2.04 22.57
C VAL A 105 -8.16 1.35 23.53
N ARG A 106 -7.64 0.39 24.30
CA ARG A 106 -8.23 -0.01 25.56
C ARG A 106 -7.11 -0.12 26.59
#